data_AF-A0ABD1CJD2-F1
#
_entry.id   AF-A0ABD1CJD2-F1
#
_cell.length_a   1.000
_cell.length_b   1.000
_cell.length_c   1.000
_cell.angle_alpha   90.00
_cell.angle_beta   90.00
_cell.angle_gamma   90.00
#
_symmetry.space_group_name_H-M   'P 1'
#
loop_
_entity.id
_entity.type
_entity.pdbx_description
1 polymer ?
#
loop_
_entity_poly.entity_id
_entity_poly.type
_entity_poly.pdbx_seq_one_letter_code
_entity_poly.pdbx_strand_id
1 'polypeptide(L)'
;MANEIIPSLAIRSSTGVEVWKSDRPKAPFVPDTAFARDESKLCRAIVYSPNGRFLAWANGSTVQISTVSNWKIVHKLPRPKAFYLKFSPRSTYLMTWEIYTENPKDEVKEKPNLFLYDVASGRELFSIIQKRHADWEMHWAADESLFAVMVGGEVLFYEVKAESAFPLKPTKRLGGARNGGVSVSPGPSPPFVAFYVPGTKGAPSMCRLFRYPNLEANQPVASKSFFQADKVEMLWNQKGTGLLLLTSTDVDSTGVSYYGKQALHFMTTKGDSFAVQLNTEGSLHAVAWSPRSTEFCVVYGFMPAKATLYNLKCDVIFDFGTGNRNSIYYNEFGNLLIFGGFGNLPGYIEVWDLNQKKKITEHKAPDTTLLEWSPVGDVFLTATTAPRLRMCNGFKVWHHTGALLHETHWPEKQELLEVTWQKYSPGTLKENAISNVKVEGIASKTPQASKQKYVPPGMRNSLGTAGDSTSSSTPERAPIPGLPPGYRSSAQQAKDKKQKNKNKPNAQQASGPDQSGQNNRAVSVGANGKPGGKEQKPRPKSAPNQNATEANEEATQEPGKRQAGGDPEKDKKIKNINKKLKDIKMLKEKHERGEKLEQNQISKMNSEAELVKELNALKVS
;
A
#
# COMPACT_ATOMS: atom_id res chain seq x y z
N MET A 1 -34.93 -22.88 -14.78
CA MET A 1 -33.82 -21.90 -14.70
C MET A 1 -33.61 -21.58 -13.23
N ALA A 2 -32.38 -21.59 -12.73
CA ALA A 2 -32.10 -21.04 -11.40
C ALA A 2 -32.12 -19.50 -11.52
N ASN A 3 -32.55 -18.79 -10.46
CA ASN A 3 -32.38 -17.35 -10.41
C ASN A 3 -30.89 -17.03 -10.27
N GLU A 4 -30.29 -16.61 -11.37
CA GLU A 4 -28.90 -16.17 -11.44
C GLU A 4 -28.79 -14.84 -10.65
N ILE A 5 -28.10 -14.88 -9.51
CA ILE A 5 -28.03 -13.74 -8.60
C ILE A 5 -27.09 -12.70 -9.21
N ILE A 6 -27.63 -11.53 -9.60
CA ILE A 6 -26.85 -10.42 -10.14
C ILE A 6 -26.70 -9.35 -9.05
N PRO A 7 -25.49 -9.12 -8.50
CA PRO A 7 -25.26 -8.14 -7.46
C PRO A 7 -25.47 -6.71 -7.95
N SER A 8 -26.10 -5.87 -7.11
CA SER A 8 -26.18 -4.42 -7.38
C SER A 8 -24.85 -3.71 -7.11
N LEU A 9 -24.56 -2.66 -7.87
CA LEU A 9 -23.45 -1.73 -7.65
C LEU A 9 -23.97 -0.50 -6.91
N ALA A 10 -23.46 -0.21 -5.72
CA ALA A 10 -23.68 1.09 -5.08
C ALA A 10 -22.61 2.08 -5.57
N ILE A 11 -23.04 3.27 -5.99
CA ILE A 11 -22.18 4.30 -6.58
C ILE A 11 -22.29 5.59 -5.77
N ARG A 12 -21.14 6.18 -5.42
CA ARG A 12 -21.02 7.50 -4.79
C ARG A 12 -20.20 8.42 -5.68
N SER A 13 -20.74 9.60 -5.93
CA SER A 13 -20.18 10.62 -6.83
C SER A 13 -20.27 12.01 -6.19
N SER A 14 -19.66 13.02 -6.82
CA SER A 14 -19.82 14.43 -6.39
C SER A 14 -21.25 14.98 -6.56
N THR A 15 -22.16 14.22 -7.20
CA THR A 15 -23.59 14.53 -7.36
C THR A 15 -24.49 13.57 -6.57
N GLY A 16 -23.93 12.85 -5.59
CA GLY A 16 -24.69 12.05 -4.63
C GLY A 16 -24.54 10.54 -4.78
N VAL A 17 -25.59 9.81 -4.37
CA VAL A 17 -25.64 8.34 -4.33
C VAL A 17 -26.67 7.78 -5.31
N GLU A 18 -26.24 6.78 -6.07
CA GLU A 18 -27.07 5.97 -6.96
C GLU A 18 -26.84 4.48 -6.68
N VAL A 19 -27.81 3.64 -7.04
CA VAL A 19 -27.60 2.20 -7.17
C VAL A 19 -27.84 1.80 -8.62
N TRP A 20 -26.95 0.99 -9.17
CA TRP A 20 -27.06 0.44 -10.52
C TRP A 20 -27.21 -1.08 -10.45
N LYS A 21 -28.02 -1.65 -11.33
CA LYS A 21 -28.22 -3.10 -11.46
C LYS A 21 -28.09 -3.52 -12.93
N SER A 22 -28.06 -4.82 -13.19
CA SER A 22 -28.22 -5.37 -14.52
C SER A 22 -29.25 -6.48 -14.50
N ASP A 23 -30.14 -6.54 -15.48
CA ASP A 23 -31.26 -7.50 -15.49
C ASP A 23 -30.83 -8.90 -15.95
N ARG A 24 -29.65 -9.03 -16.58
CA ARG A 24 -29.05 -10.28 -17.09
C ARG A 24 -27.52 -10.19 -17.01
N PRO A 25 -26.75 -11.29 -16.83
CA PRO A 25 -25.28 -11.22 -16.68
C PRO A 25 -24.51 -10.58 -17.85
N LYS A 26 -25.14 -10.52 -19.03
CA LYS A 26 -24.60 -9.89 -20.26
C LYS A 26 -25.29 -8.57 -20.64
N ALA A 27 -26.21 -8.06 -19.81
CA ALA A 27 -26.82 -6.76 -20.02
C ALA A 27 -25.93 -5.66 -19.37
N PRO A 28 -25.95 -4.42 -19.91
CA PRO A 28 -25.24 -3.30 -19.28
C PRO A 28 -25.83 -3.00 -17.90
N PHE A 29 -24.98 -2.55 -16.97
CA PHE A 29 -25.47 -1.97 -15.73
C PHE A 29 -26.15 -0.63 -16.02
N VAL A 30 -27.29 -0.40 -15.39
CA VAL A 30 -28.14 0.80 -15.51
C VAL A 30 -28.61 1.25 -14.12
N PRO A 31 -28.91 2.54 -13.92
CA PRO A 31 -29.50 3.03 -12.67
C PRO A 31 -30.80 2.29 -12.32
N ASP A 32 -30.92 1.82 -11.07
CA ASP A 32 -32.15 1.18 -10.60
C ASP A 32 -33.22 2.22 -10.26
N THR A 33 -34.27 2.30 -11.08
CA THR A 33 -35.39 3.22 -10.88
C THR A 33 -36.19 2.96 -9.59
N ALA A 34 -35.98 1.82 -8.92
CA ALA A 34 -36.54 1.56 -7.59
C ALA A 34 -35.74 2.22 -6.46
N PHE A 35 -34.48 2.62 -6.68
CA PHE A 35 -33.67 3.35 -5.71
C PHE A 35 -33.88 4.86 -5.85
N ALA A 36 -34.42 5.49 -4.80
CA ALA A 36 -34.52 6.95 -4.74
C ALA A 36 -33.13 7.56 -4.55
N ARG A 37 -32.55 8.10 -5.63
CA ARG A 37 -31.28 8.84 -5.65
C ARG A 37 -31.21 9.88 -4.52
N ASP A 38 -30.13 9.86 -3.75
CA ASP A 38 -29.81 10.94 -2.82
C ASP A 38 -28.88 11.93 -3.53
N GLU A 39 -29.35 13.12 -3.87
CA GLU A 39 -28.59 14.14 -4.62
C GLU A 39 -27.61 14.95 -3.75
N SER A 40 -27.39 14.56 -2.49
CA SER A 40 -26.48 15.29 -1.61
C SER A 40 -25.03 15.22 -2.06
N LYS A 41 -24.53 16.37 -2.52
CA LYS A 41 -23.12 16.65 -2.83
C LYS A 41 -22.16 16.48 -1.63
N LEU A 42 -22.69 16.26 -0.42
CA LEU A 42 -21.94 16.06 0.81
C LEU A 42 -21.88 14.58 1.26
N CYS A 43 -22.17 13.62 0.37
CA CYS A 43 -22.10 12.20 0.72
C CYS A 43 -20.66 11.73 1.00
N ARG A 44 -20.34 11.47 2.27
CA ARG A 44 -18.95 11.17 2.72
C ARG A 44 -18.57 9.70 2.63
N ALA A 45 -19.51 8.80 2.93
CA ALA A 45 -19.30 7.35 2.93
C ALA A 45 -20.55 6.62 2.44
N ILE A 46 -20.34 5.44 1.87
CA ILE A 46 -21.36 4.46 1.48
C ILE A 46 -20.88 3.06 1.85
N VAL A 47 -21.75 2.19 2.36
CA VAL A 47 -21.36 0.84 2.78
C VAL A 47 -22.54 -0.13 2.71
N TYR A 48 -22.32 -1.30 2.09
CA TYR A 48 -23.23 -2.44 2.22
C TYR A 48 -22.96 -3.19 3.53
N SER A 49 -24.01 -3.67 4.18
CA SER A 49 -23.92 -4.66 5.25
C SER A 49 -23.22 -5.93 4.77
N PRO A 50 -22.29 -6.55 5.53
CA PRO A 50 -21.67 -7.83 5.20
C PRO A 50 -22.64 -8.94 4.75
N ASN A 51 -23.87 -8.98 5.28
CA ASN A 51 -24.90 -9.96 4.91
C ASN A 51 -25.73 -9.59 3.65
N GLY A 52 -25.48 -8.45 3.01
CA GLY A 52 -26.19 -7.98 1.82
C GLY A 52 -27.58 -7.38 2.00
N ARG A 53 -28.14 -7.35 3.21
CA ARG A 53 -29.53 -6.93 3.46
C ARG A 53 -29.74 -5.41 3.47
N PHE A 54 -28.71 -4.64 3.81
CA PHE A 54 -28.79 -3.19 3.99
C PHE A 54 -27.71 -2.43 3.21
N LEU A 55 -28.05 -1.23 2.77
CA LEU A 55 -27.15 -0.21 2.26
C LEU A 55 -27.25 1.01 3.16
N ALA A 56 -26.12 1.53 3.65
CA ALA A 56 -26.08 2.74 4.47
C ALA A 56 -25.16 3.80 3.83
N TRP A 57 -25.55 5.07 3.92
CA TRP A 57 -24.75 6.20 3.41
C TRP A 57 -24.89 7.44 4.28
N ALA A 58 -23.82 8.23 4.36
CA ALA A 58 -23.72 9.44 5.18
C ALA A 58 -23.85 10.69 4.30
N ASN A 59 -25.07 11.22 4.15
CA ASN A 59 -25.38 12.27 3.16
C ASN A 59 -25.03 13.71 3.61
N GLY A 60 -24.25 13.87 4.69
CA GLY A 60 -23.87 15.17 5.24
C GLY A 60 -24.92 15.85 6.14
N SER A 61 -26.16 15.36 6.16
CA SER A 61 -27.20 15.77 7.11
C SER A 61 -27.63 14.63 8.04
N THR A 62 -27.73 13.42 7.49
CA THR A 62 -28.11 12.19 8.21
C THR A 62 -27.32 10.99 7.68
N VAL A 63 -27.23 9.94 8.49
CA VAL A 63 -26.89 8.60 7.99
C VAL A 63 -28.20 7.88 7.67
N GLN A 64 -28.42 7.54 6.41
CA GLN A 64 -29.59 6.78 5.97
C GLN A 64 -29.25 5.28 5.96
N ILE A 65 -30.20 4.43 6.36
CA ILE A 65 -30.11 2.97 6.22
C ILE A 65 -31.31 2.52 5.39
N SER A 66 -31.07 1.79 4.29
CA SER A 66 -32.11 1.26 3.39
C SER A 66 -31.99 -0.26 3.24
N THR A 67 -33.10 -0.97 3.01
CA THR A 67 -33.04 -2.41 2.67
C THR A 67 -32.77 -2.60 1.19
N VAL A 68 -31.86 -3.51 0.85
CA VAL A 68 -31.51 -3.82 -0.55
C VAL A 68 -32.67 -4.51 -1.30
N SER A 69 -33.61 -5.12 -0.58
CA SER A 69 -34.75 -5.85 -1.17
C SER A 69 -35.77 -4.98 -1.90
N ASN A 70 -35.87 -3.70 -1.55
CA ASN A 70 -36.92 -2.79 -2.03
C ASN A 70 -36.55 -1.29 -1.95
N TRP A 71 -35.29 -0.99 -1.60
CA TRP A 71 -34.72 0.35 -1.43
C TRP A 71 -35.44 1.30 -0.46
N LYS A 72 -36.37 0.78 0.37
CA LYS A 72 -37.02 1.58 1.42
C LYS A 72 -36.04 1.87 2.55
N ILE A 73 -35.94 3.16 2.89
CA ILE A 73 -35.21 3.66 4.05
C ILE A 73 -35.90 3.13 5.32
N VAL A 74 -35.16 2.42 6.15
CA VAL A 74 -35.59 1.90 7.46
C VAL A 74 -35.39 2.97 8.53
N HIS A 75 -34.21 3.58 8.55
CA HIS A 75 -33.79 4.52 9.60
C HIS A 75 -33.04 5.72 9.01
N LYS A 76 -33.16 6.87 9.69
CA LYS A 76 -32.38 8.09 9.43
C LYS A 76 -31.75 8.56 10.74
N LEU A 77 -30.45 8.37 10.89
CA LEU A 77 -29.71 8.71 12.11
C LEU A 77 -29.21 10.17 12.03
N PRO A 78 -29.38 10.99 13.09
CA PRO A 78 -29.05 12.42 13.07
C PRO A 78 -27.54 12.69 13.24
N ARG A 79 -26.72 12.15 12.34
CA ARG A 79 -25.25 12.25 12.34
C ARG A 79 -24.72 13.01 11.11
N PRO A 80 -24.85 14.35 11.07
CA PRO A 80 -24.40 15.18 9.93
C PRO A 80 -22.87 15.23 9.79
N LYS A 81 -22.10 14.90 10.84
CA LYS A 81 -20.63 14.87 10.80
C LYS A 81 -20.06 13.45 10.59
N ALA A 82 -20.92 12.45 10.40
CA ALA A 82 -20.48 11.10 10.02
C ALA A 82 -19.55 11.16 8.80
N PHE A 83 -18.37 10.55 8.97
CA PHE A 83 -17.31 10.49 7.97
C PHE A 83 -17.01 9.04 7.56
N TYR A 84 -17.02 8.11 8.52
CA TYR A 84 -16.96 6.67 8.24
C TYR A 84 -18.19 5.93 8.79
N LEU A 85 -18.54 4.85 8.10
CA LEU A 85 -19.61 3.92 8.44
C LEU A 85 -19.06 2.49 8.39
N LYS A 86 -19.41 1.64 9.36
CA LYS A 86 -19.08 0.21 9.30
C LYS A 86 -20.14 -0.64 10.00
N PHE A 87 -20.64 -1.67 9.34
CA PHE A 87 -21.54 -2.65 9.96
C PHE A 87 -20.75 -3.72 10.75
N SER A 88 -21.38 -4.26 11.79
CA SER A 88 -20.89 -5.46 12.50
C SER A 88 -20.99 -6.73 11.61
N PRO A 89 -20.30 -7.85 11.94
CA PRO A 89 -20.17 -9.02 11.05
C PRO A 89 -21.48 -9.67 10.60
N ARG A 90 -22.48 -9.78 11.48
CA ARG A 90 -23.84 -10.27 11.14
C ARG A 90 -24.77 -9.13 10.72
N SER A 91 -24.28 -7.90 10.81
CA SER A 91 -24.92 -6.63 10.49
C SER A 91 -26.15 -6.32 11.35
N THR A 92 -26.10 -6.72 12.62
CA THR A 92 -27.05 -6.30 13.67
C THR A 92 -26.82 -4.84 14.07
N TYR A 93 -25.57 -4.38 14.03
CA TYR A 93 -25.18 -3.03 14.45
C TYR A 93 -24.53 -2.23 13.31
N LEU A 94 -24.75 -0.90 13.34
CA LEU A 94 -24.06 0.07 12.49
C LEU A 94 -23.22 1.01 13.36
N MET A 95 -21.93 1.08 13.05
CA MET A 95 -21.00 2.05 13.61
C MET A 95 -20.95 3.31 12.75
N THR A 96 -20.95 4.48 13.39
CA THR A 96 -20.71 5.76 12.74
C THR A 96 -19.57 6.50 13.45
N TRP A 97 -18.57 6.96 12.71
CA TRP A 97 -17.47 7.77 13.26
C TRP A 97 -17.47 9.18 12.66
N GLU A 98 -17.43 10.17 13.54
CA GLU A 98 -17.31 11.59 13.22
C GLU A 98 -15.88 12.06 13.54
N ILE A 99 -15.38 13.05 12.80
CA ILE A 99 -14.05 13.64 13.09
C ILE A 99 -14.12 14.31 14.47
N TYR A 100 -13.24 13.90 15.38
CA TYR A 100 -13.14 14.49 16.71
C TYR A 100 -12.68 15.96 16.64
N THR A 101 -13.53 16.89 17.06
CA THR A 101 -13.27 18.34 17.05
C THR A 101 -13.61 18.97 18.40
N GLU A 102 -12.62 19.48 19.12
CA GLU A 102 -12.83 20.25 20.35
C GLU A 102 -13.14 21.71 20.00
N ASN A 103 -14.39 22.13 20.19
CA ASN A 103 -14.83 23.51 19.99
C ASN A 103 -14.54 24.35 21.25
N PRO A 104 -13.76 25.44 21.20
CA PRO A 104 -13.48 26.28 22.37
C PRO A 104 -14.70 27.02 22.96
N LYS A 105 -15.86 26.96 22.29
CA LYS A 105 -17.13 27.58 22.71
C LYS A 105 -18.14 26.59 23.29
N ASP A 106 -17.86 25.28 23.24
CA ASP A 106 -18.77 24.27 23.76
C ASP A 106 -18.48 24.03 25.25
N GLU A 107 -19.50 24.08 26.10
CA GLU A 107 -19.37 23.87 27.57
C GLU A 107 -18.75 22.50 27.89
N VAL A 108 -19.23 21.45 27.19
CA VAL A 108 -18.64 20.12 27.22
C VAL A 108 -17.61 20.00 26.10
N LYS A 109 -16.33 20.12 26.45
CA LYS A 109 -15.19 20.03 25.51
C LYS A 109 -15.00 18.63 24.92
N GLU A 110 -15.22 17.61 25.73
CA GLU A 110 -15.02 16.20 25.35
C GLU A 110 -16.36 15.54 25.00
N LYS A 111 -16.66 15.46 23.71
CA LYS A 111 -17.89 14.84 23.18
C LYS A 111 -17.56 13.50 22.51
N PRO A 112 -18.37 12.44 22.70
CA PRO A 112 -18.26 11.21 21.92
C PRO A 112 -18.31 11.50 20.41
N ASN A 113 -17.54 10.73 19.65
CA ASN A 113 -17.48 10.85 18.19
C ASN A 113 -17.56 9.47 17.49
N LEU A 114 -17.48 8.38 18.25
CA LEU A 114 -17.79 7.04 17.80
C LEU A 114 -19.12 6.59 18.42
N PHE A 115 -20.08 6.23 17.58
CA PHE A 115 -21.43 5.83 17.97
C PHE A 115 -21.78 4.46 17.39
N LEU A 116 -22.56 3.67 18.14
CA LEU A 116 -23.06 2.36 17.75
C LEU A 116 -24.59 2.35 17.81
N TYR A 117 -25.20 1.94 16.70
CA TYR A 117 -26.66 1.84 16.54
C TYR A 117 -27.10 0.40 16.34
N ASP A 118 -28.24 0.05 16.92
CA ASP A 118 -29.00 -1.12 16.49
C ASP A 118 -29.68 -0.85 15.14
N VAL A 119 -29.45 -1.74 14.16
CA VAL A 119 -30.04 -1.63 12.82
C VAL A 119 -31.53 -1.99 12.83
N ALA A 120 -32.01 -2.76 13.81
CA ALA A 120 -33.43 -3.11 13.92
C ALA A 120 -34.26 -1.93 14.45
N SER A 121 -33.93 -1.39 15.63
CA SER A 121 -34.68 -0.30 16.27
C SER A 121 -34.22 1.11 15.92
N GLY A 122 -33.05 1.28 15.29
CA GLY A 122 -32.47 2.59 14.96
C GLY A 122 -31.91 3.36 16.16
N ARG A 123 -31.91 2.74 17.35
CA ARG A 123 -31.51 3.38 18.62
C ARG A 123 -29.99 3.36 18.80
N GLU A 124 -29.47 4.42 19.40
CA GLU A 124 -28.10 4.47 19.89
C GLU A 124 -27.96 3.55 21.11
N LEU A 125 -27.01 2.62 21.07
CA LEU A 125 -26.74 1.67 22.17
C LEU A 125 -25.50 2.03 22.96
N PHE A 126 -24.51 2.65 22.31
CA PHE A 126 -23.20 2.92 22.89
C PHE A 126 -22.51 4.07 22.17
N SER A 127 -21.77 4.89 22.92
CA SER A 127 -21.00 6.01 22.38
C SER A 127 -19.69 6.17 23.15
N ILE A 128 -18.59 6.48 22.46
CA ILE A 128 -17.27 6.68 23.08
C ILE A 128 -16.45 7.74 22.33
N ILE A 129 -15.43 8.28 23.01
CA ILE A 129 -14.45 9.18 22.42
C ILE A 129 -13.32 8.34 21.81
N GLN A 130 -13.18 8.42 20.49
CA GLN A 130 -12.09 7.80 19.74
C GLN A 130 -11.31 8.90 19.01
N LYS A 131 -10.29 9.45 19.68
CA LYS A 131 -9.42 10.52 19.13
C LYS A 131 -8.45 9.99 18.06
N ARG A 132 -8.21 8.67 17.95
CA ARG A 132 -7.34 8.07 16.92
C ARG A 132 -8.17 7.74 15.67
N HIS A 133 -7.79 8.32 14.52
CA HIS A 133 -8.43 8.09 13.22
C HIS A 133 -8.06 6.72 12.62
N ALA A 134 -6.83 6.24 12.84
CA ALA A 134 -6.44 4.88 12.47
C ALA A 134 -7.08 3.86 13.42
N ASP A 135 -7.53 2.72 12.87
CA ASP A 135 -8.23 1.64 13.58
C ASP A 135 -9.32 2.18 14.53
N TRP A 136 -10.16 3.09 14.01
CA TRP A 136 -11.26 3.73 14.75
C TRP A 136 -12.39 2.75 15.10
N GLU A 137 -12.45 1.63 14.38
CA GLU A 137 -13.50 0.62 14.44
C GLU A 137 -13.43 -0.28 15.69
N MET A 138 -14.55 -0.94 16.00
CA MET A 138 -14.62 -1.97 17.02
C MET A 138 -14.32 -3.32 16.38
N HIS A 139 -13.43 -4.08 17.00
CA HIS A 139 -13.11 -5.43 16.53
C HIS A 139 -14.12 -6.41 17.14
N TRP A 140 -15.09 -6.82 16.34
CA TRP A 140 -16.16 -7.75 16.70
C TRP A 140 -15.73 -9.21 16.54
N ALA A 141 -16.21 -10.08 17.42
CA ALA A 141 -16.29 -11.52 17.15
C ALA A 141 -17.34 -11.82 16.06
N ALA A 142 -17.17 -12.91 15.31
CA ALA A 142 -18.05 -13.25 14.19
C ALA A 142 -19.50 -13.60 14.59
N ASP A 143 -19.71 -13.97 15.86
CA ASP A 143 -21.03 -14.20 16.47
C ASP A 143 -21.64 -12.94 17.11
N GLU A 144 -20.91 -11.82 17.12
CA GLU A 144 -21.23 -10.55 17.79
C GLU A 144 -21.34 -10.63 19.33
N SER A 145 -20.91 -11.73 19.96
CA SER A 145 -20.92 -11.92 21.42
C SER A 145 -19.93 -11.03 22.19
N LEU A 146 -18.93 -10.50 21.48
CA LEU A 146 -17.83 -9.73 22.04
C LEU A 146 -17.42 -8.64 21.04
N PHE A 147 -17.15 -7.44 21.55
CA PHE A 147 -16.36 -6.44 20.81
C PHE A 147 -15.23 -5.87 21.67
N ALA A 148 -14.14 -5.50 20.99
CA ALA A 148 -12.97 -4.85 21.58
C ALA A 148 -12.73 -3.49 20.92
N VAL A 149 -12.39 -2.48 21.71
CA VAL A 149 -12.01 -1.13 21.22
C VAL A 149 -10.75 -0.63 21.94
N MET A 150 -9.81 -0.07 21.18
CA MET A 150 -8.58 0.51 21.72
C MET A 150 -8.80 1.98 22.07
N VAL A 151 -8.64 2.36 23.34
CA VAL A 151 -8.78 3.74 23.84
C VAL A 151 -7.63 4.06 24.79
N GLY A 152 -6.89 5.14 24.52
CA GLY A 152 -5.80 5.62 25.38
C GLY A 152 -4.54 4.73 25.49
N GLY A 153 -4.53 3.54 24.89
CA GLY A 153 -3.51 2.50 25.10
C GLY A 153 -4.00 1.32 25.95
N GLU A 154 -5.28 1.31 26.34
CA GLU A 154 -5.99 0.14 26.86
C GLU A 154 -6.96 -0.41 25.80
N VAL A 155 -7.04 -1.73 25.70
CA VAL A 155 -8.15 -2.42 25.02
C VAL A 155 -9.28 -2.62 26.02
N LEU A 156 -10.47 -2.15 25.66
CA LEU A 156 -11.70 -2.32 26.43
C LEU A 156 -12.55 -3.41 25.76
N PHE A 157 -12.88 -4.48 26.50
CA PHE A 157 -13.68 -5.61 26.01
C PHE A 157 -15.09 -5.57 26.58
N TYR A 158 -16.10 -5.76 25.73
CA TYR A 158 -17.51 -5.69 26.08
C TYR A 158 -18.23 -6.97 25.63
N GLU A 159 -18.75 -7.74 26.60
CA GLU A 159 -19.58 -8.93 26.32
C GLU A 159 -21.02 -8.52 26.01
N VAL A 160 -21.52 -8.86 24.82
CA VAL A 160 -22.91 -8.63 24.40
C VAL A 160 -23.69 -9.93 24.58
N LYS A 161 -24.76 -9.88 25.38
CA LYS A 161 -25.63 -11.02 25.70
C LYS A 161 -27.05 -10.69 25.25
N ALA A 162 -27.65 -11.54 24.41
CA ALA A 162 -28.91 -11.25 23.73
C ALA A 162 -30.10 -11.00 24.68
N GLU A 163 -30.09 -11.61 25.86
CA GLU A 163 -31.13 -11.49 26.90
C GLU A 163 -30.84 -10.37 27.93
N SER A 164 -29.80 -9.57 27.72
CA SER A 164 -29.33 -8.54 28.66
C SER A 164 -29.35 -7.14 28.05
N ALA A 165 -29.38 -6.11 28.91
CA ALA A 165 -29.13 -4.74 28.49
C ALA A 165 -27.72 -4.60 27.88
N PHE A 166 -27.57 -3.74 26.87
CA PHE A 166 -26.31 -3.57 26.15
C PHE A 166 -25.18 -3.11 27.09
N PRO A 167 -23.95 -3.67 26.98
CA PRO A 167 -22.87 -3.41 27.93
C PRO A 167 -22.32 -1.98 27.83
N LEU A 168 -22.69 -1.13 28.80
CA LEU A 168 -22.15 0.24 28.94
C LEU A 168 -20.81 0.32 29.70
N LYS A 169 -20.33 -0.78 30.28
CA LYS A 169 -19.05 -0.88 30.99
C LYS A 169 -18.25 -2.08 30.46
N PRO A 170 -16.92 -1.97 30.33
CA PRO A 170 -16.09 -3.07 29.82
C PRO A 170 -15.97 -4.20 30.85
N THR A 171 -16.23 -5.42 30.41
CA THR A 171 -16.10 -6.66 31.21
C THR A 171 -14.65 -6.99 31.54
N LYS A 172 -13.72 -6.73 30.61
CA LYS A 172 -12.28 -6.89 30.81
C LYS A 172 -11.50 -5.73 30.15
N ARG A 173 -10.26 -5.54 30.59
CA ARG A 173 -9.30 -4.61 29.99
C ARG A 173 -7.95 -5.28 29.76
N LEU A 174 -7.20 -4.82 28.77
CA LEU A 174 -5.82 -5.22 28.51
C LEU A 174 -5.00 -3.99 28.11
N GLY A 175 -4.09 -3.55 28.98
CA GLY A 175 -3.17 -2.43 28.72
C GLY A 175 -1.86 -2.89 28.07
N GLY A 176 -1.23 -2.01 27.28
CA GLY A 176 0.02 -2.36 26.59
C GLY A 176 0.68 -1.20 25.84
N ALA A 177 0.89 -0.09 26.54
CA ALA A 177 1.50 1.14 26.07
C ALA A 177 0.71 1.92 24.98
N ARG A 178 1.09 3.19 24.80
CA ARG A 178 0.50 4.07 23.78
C ARG A 178 0.91 3.58 22.38
N ASN A 179 0.02 3.75 21.41
CA ASN A 179 0.14 3.30 20.01
C ASN A 179 0.15 1.78 19.79
N GLY A 180 -0.26 0.98 20.80
CA GLY A 180 -0.58 -0.43 20.57
C GLY A 180 -1.78 -0.64 19.66
N GLY A 181 -2.03 -1.91 19.31
CA GLY A 181 -3.15 -2.33 18.45
C GLY A 181 -3.86 -3.56 18.98
N VAL A 182 -5.10 -3.79 18.56
CA VAL A 182 -5.87 -5.01 18.82
C VAL A 182 -6.46 -5.54 17.51
N SER A 183 -6.66 -6.85 17.40
CA SER A 183 -7.46 -7.45 16.32
C SER A 183 -8.11 -8.75 16.78
N VAL A 184 -9.44 -8.80 16.80
CA VAL A 184 -10.24 -9.99 17.16
C VAL A 184 -10.38 -10.90 15.95
N SER A 185 -10.23 -12.21 16.13
CA SER A 185 -10.32 -13.19 15.05
C SER A 185 -11.76 -13.29 14.50
N PRO A 186 -11.97 -13.37 13.18
CA PRO A 186 -13.27 -13.67 12.56
C PRO A 186 -13.68 -15.15 12.67
N GLY A 187 -13.01 -15.92 13.52
CA GLY A 187 -13.25 -17.35 13.74
C GLY A 187 -14.42 -17.63 14.69
N PRO A 188 -14.69 -18.92 14.99
CA PRO A 188 -15.72 -19.33 15.93
C PRO A 188 -15.40 -18.90 17.37
N SER A 189 -16.46 -18.73 18.16
CA SER A 189 -16.38 -18.42 19.59
C SER A 189 -15.92 -19.62 20.42
N PRO A 190 -15.15 -19.45 21.52
CA PRO A 190 -14.60 -18.19 22.00
C PRO A 190 -13.43 -17.68 21.12
N PRO A 191 -13.42 -16.39 20.76
CA PRO A 191 -12.51 -15.85 19.76
C PRO A 191 -11.06 -15.74 20.27
N PHE A 192 -10.13 -15.76 19.33
CA PHE A 192 -8.74 -15.37 19.57
C PHE A 192 -8.59 -13.86 19.43
N VAL A 193 -7.68 -13.28 20.22
CA VAL A 193 -7.42 -11.84 20.25
C VAL A 193 -5.92 -11.62 20.05
N ALA A 194 -5.57 -10.94 18.96
CA ALA A 194 -4.23 -10.43 18.74
C ALA A 194 -4.09 -9.09 19.46
N PHE A 195 -3.00 -8.93 20.20
CA PHE A 195 -2.66 -7.69 20.89
C PHE A 195 -1.23 -7.28 20.56
N TYR A 196 -1.06 -6.07 20.05
CA TYR A 196 0.22 -5.50 19.65
C TYR A 196 0.69 -4.46 20.66
N VAL A 197 1.89 -4.68 21.21
CA VAL A 197 2.60 -3.77 22.11
C VAL A 197 3.84 -3.22 21.37
N PRO A 198 3.95 -1.90 21.16
CA PRO A 198 5.11 -1.29 20.53
C PRO A 198 6.33 -1.35 21.46
N GLY A 199 7.51 -1.58 20.87
CA GLY A 199 8.78 -1.57 21.59
C GLY A 199 9.14 -0.16 22.08
N THR A 200 9.63 -0.06 23.30
CA THR A 200 10.29 1.15 23.82
C THR A 200 11.79 1.13 23.45
N LYS A 201 12.53 2.22 23.70
CA LYS A 201 13.97 2.30 23.39
C LYS A 201 14.73 1.12 24.03
N GLY A 202 15.26 0.22 23.21
CA GLY A 202 15.99 -0.97 23.63
C GLY A 202 15.16 -2.24 23.83
N ALA A 203 13.82 -2.16 23.82
CA ALA A 203 12.92 -3.30 23.90
C ALA A 203 12.34 -3.66 22.52
N PRO A 204 12.15 -4.95 22.19
CA PRO A 204 11.45 -5.34 20.98
C PRO A 204 9.97 -4.98 21.03
N SER A 205 9.39 -4.66 19.88
CA SER A 205 7.93 -4.70 19.70
C SER A 205 7.46 -6.16 19.80
N MET A 206 6.23 -6.38 20.30
CA MET A 206 5.71 -7.73 20.52
C MET A 206 4.22 -7.82 20.18
N CYS A 207 3.86 -8.80 19.36
CA CYS A 207 2.48 -9.24 19.22
C CYS A 207 2.25 -10.51 20.06
N ARG A 208 1.19 -10.51 20.86
CA ARG A 208 0.73 -11.67 21.64
C ARG A 208 -0.65 -12.08 21.15
N LEU A 209 -0.88 -13.39 21.08
CA LEU A 209 -2.17 -13.96 20.79
C LEU A 209 -2.75 -14.58 22.05
N PHE A 210 -3.97 -14.19 22.40
CA PHE A 210 -4.74 -14.72 23.52
C PHE A 210 -6.01 -15.41 23.03
N ARG A 211 -6.66 -16.19 23.91
CA ARG A 211 -7.98 -16.78 23.65
C ARG A 211 -8.94 -16.26 24.70
N TYR A 212 -9.98 -15.53 24.30
CA TYR A 212 -10.93 -14.96 25.26
C TYR A 212 -11.63 -16.07 26.07
N PRO A 213 -11.91 -15.91 27.38
CA PRO A 213 -11.66 -14.74 28.23
C PRO A 213 -10.27 -14.72 28.89
N ASN A 214 -9.37 -15.63 28.52
CA ASN A 214 -8.04 -15.79 29.13
C ASN A 214 -7.04 -14.81 28.50
N LEU A 215 -6.96 -13.62 29.10
CA LEU A 215 -6.12 -12.50 28.67
C LEU A 215 -4.91 -12.26 29.61
N GLU A 216 -4.51 -13.28 30.38
CA GLU A 216 -3.43 -13.15 31.37
C GLU A 216 -2.07 -13.04 30.67
N ALA A 217 -1.26 -12.05 31.06
CA ALA A 217 -0.05 -11.67 30.33
C ALA A 217 1.05 -12.77 30.29
N ASN A 218 0.96 -13.76 31.18
CA ASN A 218 1.80 -14.96 31.30
C ASN A 218 1.27 -16.16 30.49
N GLN A 219 0.03 -16.14 30.00
CA GLN A 219 -0.60 -17.22 29.24
C GLN A 219 -1.01 -16.83 27.79
N PRO A 220 -0.13 -16.21 26.97
CA PRO A 220 -0.40 -16.07 25.54
C PRO A 220 -0.36 -17.45 24.85
N VAL A 221 -1.32 -17.70 23.96
CA VAL A 221 -1.35 -18.88 23.08
C VAL A 221 -0.14 -18.90 22.17
N ALA A 222 0.20 -17.75 21.59
CA ALA A 222 1.37 -17.54 20.74
C ALA A 222 1.96 -16.15 21.03
N SER A 223 3.27 -16.00 20.87
CA SER A 223 3.96 -14.70 21.04
C SER A 223 5.03 -14.53 19.97
N LYS A 224 5.11 -13.34 19.39
CA LYS A 224 6.15 -12.97 18.41
C LYS A 224 6.72 -11.61 18.74
N SER A 225 8.01 -11.58 19.08
CA SER A 225 8.80 -10.36 19.18
C SER A 225 9.47 -10.04 17.84
N PHE A 226 9.64 -8.75 17.57
CA PHE A 226 10.38 -8.22 16.43
C PHE A 226 10.93 -6.82 16.77
N PHE A 227 12.06 -6.47 16.20
CA PHE A 227 12.63 -5.12 16.25
C PHE A 227 12.26 -4.36 14.97
N GLN A 228 12.42 -3.03 14.95
CA GLN A 228 12.16 -2.19 13.77
C GLN A 228 10.72 -2.37 13.24
N ALA A 229 9.74 -1.90 14.01
CA ALA A 229 8.32 -1.90 13.62
C ALA A 229 7.59 -0.70 14.24
N ASP A 230 7.49 0.38 13.48
CA ASP A 230 6.78 1.61 13.87
C ASP A 230 5.26 1.44 13.68
N LYS A 231 4.87 0.71 12.63
CA LYS A 231 3.50 0.29 12.34
C LYS A 231 3.42 -1.23 12.18
N VAL A 232 2.30 -1.82 12.62
CA VAL A 232 1.98 -3.25 12.43
C VAL A 232 0.53 -3.40 12.00
N GLU A 233 0.28 -4.11 10.92
CA GLU A 233 -1.05 -4.48 10.43
C GLU A 233 -1.32 -5.97 10.70
N MET A 234 -2.50 -6.26 11.27
CA MET A 234 -2.90 -7.58 11.74
C MET A 234 -3.95 -8.20 10.83
N LEU A 235 -3.52 -9.05 9.90
CA LEU A 235 -4.33 -9.64 8.84
C LEU A 235 -4.72 -11.09 9.20
N TRP A 236 -5.94 -11.29 9.69
CA TRP A 236 -6.51 -12.61 9.96
C TRP A 236 -6.95 -13.33 8.68
N ASN A 237 -6.85 -14.66 8.65
CA ASN A 237 -7.56 -15.48 7.67
C ASN A 237 -9.07 -15.55 7.99
N GLN A 238 -9.91 -15.87 7.00
CA GLN A 238 -11.38 -15.86 7.14
C GLN A 238 -11.89 -16.84 8.22
N LYS A 239 -11.14 -17.93 8.48
CA LYS A 239 -11.43 -18.92 9.55
C LYS A 239 -10.95 -18.53 10.95
N GLY A 240 -10.18 -17.44 11.09
CA GLY A 240 -9.61 -16.99 12.38
C GLY A 240 -8.58 -17.94 13.00
N THR A 241 -7.94 -18.81 12.21
CA THR A 241 -6.93 -19.80 12.66
C THR A 241 -5.48 -19.36 12.43
N GLY A 242 -5.27 -18.34 11.61
CA GLY A 242 -3.96 -17.82 11.23
C GLY A 242 -3.97 -16.31 11.07
N LEU A 243 -2.89 -15.68 11.50
CA LEU A 243 -2.69 -14.24 11.55
C LEU A 243 -1.36 -13.90 10.88
N LEU A 244 -1.39 -13.05 9.85
CA LEU A 244 -0.20 -12.40 9.29
C LEU A 244 0.00 -11.06 9.99
N LEU A 245 1.24 -10.77 10.34
CA LEU A 245 1.69 -9.47 10.84
C LEU A 245 2.58 -8.84 9.78
N LEU A 246 2.08 -7.79 9.14
CA LEU A 246 2.87 -6.92 8.28
C LEU A 246 3.47 -5.82 9.16
N THR A 247 4.79 -5.84 9.34
CA THR A 247 5.53 -4.83 10.09
C THR A 247 6.20 -3.85 9.13
N SER A 248 6.29 -2.57 9.50
CA SER A 248 7.03 -1.56 8.73
C SER A 248 7.69 -0.52 9.64
N THR A 249 8.87 -0.02 9.24
CA THR A 249 9.41 1.25 9.75
C THR A 249 9.19 2.39 8.77
N ASP A 250 9.17 3.62 9.29
CA ASP A 250 9.12 4.84 8.46
C ASP A 250 10.52 5.22 7.92
N VAL A 251 11.57 4.91 8.70
CA VAL A 251 12.97 5.12 8.32
C VAL A 251 13.80 3.89 8.74
N ASP A 252 14.71 3.47 7.88
CA ASP A 252 15.67 2.40 8.19
C ASP A 252 16.86 2.97 8.97
N SER A 253 17.03 2.53 10.22
CA SER A 253 18.12 2.98 11.08
C SER A 253 19.51 2.55 10.60
N THR A 254 19.61 1.69 9.58
CA THR A 254 20.89 1.35 8.91
C THR A 254 21.23 2.30 7.76
N GLY A 255 20.30 3.16 7.34
CA GLY A 255 20.48 4.10 6.22
C GLY A 255 20.41 3.47 4.83
N VAL A 256 20.19 2.14 4.71
CA VAL A 256 20.16 1.43 3.42
C VAL A 256 18.88 1.73 2.64
N SER A 257 17.76 1.99 3.31
CA SER A 257 16.46 2.22 2.66
C SER A 257 15.73 3.49 3.15
N TYR A 258 15.52 4.45 2.23
CA TYR A 258 14.83 5.72 2.52
C TYR A 258 13.31 5.56 2.72
N TYR A 259 12.75 4.41 2.35
CA TYR A 259 11.34 4.04 2.54
C TYR A 259 11.11 3.10 3.73
N GLY A 260 12.11 2.98 4.61
CA GLY A 260 12.09 2.05 5.72
C GLY A 260 12.11 0.59 5.30
N LYS A 261 11.96 -0.29 6.29
CA LYS A 261 12.02 -1.74 6.13
C LYS A 261 10.67 -2.36 6.45
N GLN A 262 10.22 -3.30 5.61
CA GLN A 262 9.03 -4.11 5.86
C GLN A 262 9.43 -5.55 6.16
N ALA A 263 8.67 -6.23 7.01
CA ALA A 263 8.77 -7.67 7.19
C ALA A 263 7.38 -8.31 7.35
N LEU A 264 7.30 -9.61 7.06
CA LEU A 264 6.09 -10.40 7.21
C LEU A 264 6.33 -11.52 8.22
N HIS A 265 5.49 -11.58 9.24
CA HIS A 265 5.49 -12.66 10.23
C HIS A 265 4.14 -13.38 10.21
N PHE A 266 4.12 -14.63 10.63
CA PHE A 266 2.91 -15.45 10.70
C PHE A 266 2.77 -16.05 12.09
N MET A 267 1.55 -16.08 12.61
CA MET A 267 1.18 -16.67 13.90
C MET A 267 -0.05 -17.56 13.74
N THR A 268 -0.06 -18.71 14.40
CA THR A 268 -1.21 -19.62 14.43
C THR A 268 -1.96 -19.56 15.75
N THR A 269 -3.21 -19.99 15.76
CA THR A 269 -3.96 -20.29 16.99
C THR A 269 -3.49 -21.57 17.70
N LYS A 270 -2.43 -22.24 17.22
CA LYS A 270 -1.83 -23.43 17.82
C LYS A 270 -0.57 -23.13 18.66
N GLY A 271 -0.02 -21.92 18.55
CA GLY A 271 1.19 -21.49 19.26
C GLY A 271 2.38 -21.18 18.34
N ASP A 272 2.40 -21.76 17.13
CA ASP A 272 3.48 -21.56 16.16
C ASP A 272 3.61 -20.07 15.74
N SER A 273 4.84 -19.56 15.67
CA SER A 273 5.11 -18.21 15.17
C SER A 273 6.38 -18.11 14.32
N PHE A 274 6.20 -17.84 13.02
CA PHE A 274 7.27 -17.86 12.01
C PHE A 274 7.55 -16.45 11.46
N ALA A 275 8.73 -16.26 10.87
CA ALA A 275 9.01 -15.12 9.98
C ALA A 275 8.98 -15.65 8.55
N VAL A 276 8.19 -15.02 7.66
CA VAL A 276 8.05 -15.47 6.28
C VAL A 276 9.33 -15.12 5.52
N GLN A 277 10.02 -16.13 5.00
CA GLN A 277 11.26 -15.93 4.25
C GLN A 277 10.93 -15.53 2.82
N LEU A 278 11.30 -14.30 2.45
CA LEU A 278 11.15 -13.75 1.11
C LEU A 278 12.46 -13.97 0.33
N ASN A 279 12.39 -14.68 -0.79
CA ASN A 279 13.58 -15.14 -1.53
C ASN A 279 14.16 -14.07 -2.49
N THR A 280 13.85 -12.79 -2.28
CA THR A 280 14.28 -11.67 -3.12
C THR A 280 14.22 -10.38 -2.29
N GLU A 281 15.26 -9.55 -2.38
CA GLU A 281 15.32 -8.26 -1.68
C GLU A 281 14.44 -7.19 -2.36
N GLY A 282 13.97 -6.23 -1.56
CA GLY A 282 13.13 -5.10 -1.98
C GLY A 282 11.92 -4.92 -1.06
N SER A 283 11.01 -4.02 -1.44
CA SER A 283 9.80 -3.72 -0.67
C SER A 283 8.72 -4.81 -0.80
N LEU A 284 7.78 -4.79 0.14
CA LEU A 284 6.64 -5.69 0.20
C LEU A 284 5.38 -4.92 -0.25
N HIS A 285 4.95 -5.17 -1.48
CA HIS A 285 3.90 -4.37 -2.16
C HIS A 285 2.49 -4.79 -1.76
N ALA A 286 2.26 -6.09 -1.61
CA ALA A 286 0.95 -6.62 -1.24
C ALA A 286 1.04 -8.00 -0.56
N VAL A 287 0.10 -8.24 0.35
CA VAL A 287 -0.13 -9.51 1.06
C VAL A 287 -1.64 -9.77 1.01
N ALA A 288 -2.06 -10.98 0.65
CA ALA A 288 -3.48 -11.35 0.68
C ALA A 288 -3.69 -12.81 1.09
N TRP A 289 -4.63 -13.04 1.99
CA TRP A 289 -5.13 -14.37 2.34
C TRP A 289 -6.03 -14.92 1.23
N SER A 290 -5.88 -16.21 0.92
CA SER A 290 -6.91 -16.94 0.18
C SER A 290 -8.13 -17.14 1.10
N PRO A 291 -9.38 -16.87 0.66
CA PRO A 291 -10.59 -17.11 1.45
C PRO A 291 -10.70 -18.54 2.00
N ARG A 292 -10.21 -19.52 1.22
CA ARG A 292 -10.05 -20.94 1.61
C ARG A 292 -9.27 -21.12 2.93
N SER A 293 -8.50 -20.11 3.33
CA SER A 293 -7.82 -19.94 4.62
C SER A 293 -6.70 -20.95 4.89
N THR A 294 -6.19 -21.57 3.82
CA THR A 294 -5.12 -22.59 3.80
C THR A 294 -3.79 -22.07 3.25
N GLU A 295 -3.80 -20.90 2.63
CA GLU A 295 -2.69 -20.35 1.83
C GLU A 295 -2.79 -18.82 1.77
N PHE A 296 -1.67 -18.14 1.51
CA PHE A 296 -1.62 -16.69 1.29
C PHE A 296 -0.63 -16.36 0.17
N CYS A 297 -0.90 -15.28 -0.57
CA CYS A 297 -0.02 -14.80 -1.64
C CYS A 297 0.67 -13.50 -1.21
N VAL A 298 1.91 -13.35 -1.65
CA VAL A 298 2.78 -12.21 -1.32
C VAL A 298 3.41 -11.68 -2.61
N VAL A 299 3.37 -10.35 -2.82
CA VAL A 299 4.05 -9.67 -3.93
C VAL A 299 5.14 -8.76 -3.37
N TYR A 300 6.40 -9.03 -3.72
CA TYR A 300 7.58 -8.44 -3.07
C TYR A 300 8.78 -8.30 -4.01
N GLY A 301 9.79 -7.57 -3.55
CA GLY A 301 11.04 -7.34 -4.26
C GLY A 301 11.01 -6.11 -5.15
N PHE A 302 12.15 -5.77 -5.77
CA PHE A 302 12.23 -4.65 -6.72
C PHE A 302 11.37 -4.89 -7.97
N MET A 303 10.87 -3.82 -8.61
CA MET A 303 10.08 -3.93 -9.84
C MET A 303 10.93 -4.38 -11.03
N PRO A 304 10.51 -5.36 -11.85
CA PRO A 304 9.23 -6.09 -11.80
C PRO A 304 9.15 -7.09 -10.64
N ALA A 305 8.20 -6.86 -9.73
CA ALA A 305 8.10 -7.58 -8.46
C ALA A 305 7.76 -9.06 -8.65
N LYS A 306 8.25 -9.88 -7.72
CA LYS A 306 7.99 -11.31 -7.64
C LYS A 306 6.67 -11.58 -6.92
N ALA A 307 5.93 -12.58 -7.36
CA ALA A 307 4.70 -13.03 -6.70
C ALA A 307 4.78 -14.52 -6.34
N THR A 308 4.51 -14.86 -5.07
CA THR A 308 4.72 -16.22 -4.54
C THR A 308 3.54 -16.62 -3.64
N LEU A 309 3.09 -17.88 -3.77
CA LEU A 309 2.04 -18.49 -2.95
C LEU A 309 2.66 -19.33 -1.81
N TYR A 310 2.18 -19.14 -0.58
CA TYR A 310 2.71 -19.77 0.63
C TYR A 310 1.64 -20.57 1.39
N ASN A 311 2.05 -21.65 2.07
CA ASN A 311 1.18 -22.45 2.94
C ASN A 311 1.17 -21.94 4.40
N LEU A 312 0.37 -22.57 5.28
CA LEU A 312 0.33 -22.28 6.72
C LEU A 312 1.61 -22.63 7.52
N LYS A 313 2.67 -23.14 6.88
CA LYS A 313 4.02 -23.30 7.46
C LYS A 313 5.01 -22.25 6.95
N CYS A 314 4.57 -21.36 6.05
CA CYS A 314 5.40 -20.43 5.29
C CYS A 314 6.34 -21.10 4.26
N ASP A 315 6.06 -22.34 3.84
CA ASP A 315 6.69 -22.96 2.66
C ASP A 315 6.06 -22.43 1.36
N VAL A 316 6.83 -22.40 0.27
CA VAL A 316 6.35 -22.00 -1.06
C VAL A 316 5.54 -23.13 -1.73
N ILE A 317 4.28 -22.84 -2.09
CA ILE A 317 3.38 -23.73 -2.85
C ILE A 317 3.57 -23.54 -4.36
N PHE A 318 3.83 -22.31 -4.79
CA PHE A 318 3.96 -21.92 -6.20
C PHE A 318 4.66 -20.56 -6.34
N ASP A 319 5.36 -20.37 -7.46
CA ASP A 319 6.06 -19.15 -7.84
C ASP A 319 5.44 -18.66 -9.17
N PHE A 320 4.79 -17.48 -9.15
CA PHE A 320 4.16 -16.90 -10.33
C PHE A 320 5.17 -16.08 -11.18
N GLY A 321 6.46 -16.13 -10.84
CA GLY A 321 7.52 -15.36 -11.47
C GLY A 321 7.48 -13.86 -11.14
N THR A 322 8.31 -13.10 -11.85
CA THR A 322 8.34 -11.64 -11.79
C THR A 322 7.35 -11.01 -12.78
N GLY A 323 6.80 -9.85 -12.43
CA GLY A 323 5.88 -9.12 -13.29
C GLY A 323 5.65 -7.68 -12.81
N ASN A 324 4.97 -6.88 -13.62
CA ASN A 324 4.60 -5.50 -13.24
C ASN A 324 3.36 -5.53 -12.33
N ARG A 325 3.52 -6.05 -11.10
CA ARG A 325 2.46 -6.37 -10.14
C ARG A 325 2.69 -5.64 -8.83
N ASN A 326 1.67 -5.00 -8.26
CA ASN A 326 1.72 -4.38 -6.92
C ASN A 326 0.43 -4.56 -6.10
N SER A 327 -0.52 -5.37 -6.57
CA SER A 327 -1.78 -5.63 -5.85
C SER A 327 -2.29 -7.04 -6.14
N ILE A 328 -2.99 -7.64 -5.18
CA ILE A 328 -3.47 -9.03 -5.20
C ILE A 328 -4.96 -9.04 -4.86
N TYR A 329 -5.78 -9.73 -5.65
CA TYR A 329 -7.22 -9.84 -5.41
C TYR A 329 -7.70 -11.28 -5.65
N TYR A 330 -8.08 -11.98 -4.58
CA TYR A 330 -8.79 -13.25 -4.67
C TYR A 330 -10.28 -13.01 -4.93
N ASN A 331 -10.93 -13.89 -5.68
CA ASN A 331 -12.40 -13.98 -5.67
C ASN A 331 -12.88 -14.67 -4.38
N GLU A 332 -14.17 -14.54 -4.03
CA GLU A 332 -14.72 -15.02 -2.73
C GLU A 332 -14.50 -16.52 -2.47
N PHE A 333 -14.43 -17.35 -3.53
CA PHE A 333 -14.15 -18.80 -3.41
C PHE A 333 -12.65 -19.13 -3.27
N GLY A 334 -11.77 -18.18 -3.58
CA GLY A 334 -10.31 -18.37 -3.58
C GLY A 334 -9.81 -19.34 -4.66
N ASN A 335 -10.58 -19.54 -5.75
CA ASN A 335 -10.17 -20.38 -6.88
C ASN A 335 -9.57 -19.55 -8.04
N LEU A 336 -9.87 -18.25 -8.10
CA LEU A 336 -9.29 -17.28 -9.05
C LEU A 336 -8.51 -16.19 -8.31
N LEU A 337 -7.39 -15.79 -8.93
CA LEU A 337 -6.50 -14.74 -8.43
C LEU A 337 -6.23 -13.71 -9.51
N ILE A 338 -6.34 -12.43 -9.18
CA ILE A 338 -5.85 -11.32 -9.99
C ILE A 338 -4.57 -10.75 -9.39
N PHE A 339 -3.56 -10.58 -10.24
CA PHE A 339 -2.48 -9.62 -9.99
C PHE A 339 -2.75 -8.34 -10.76
N GLY A 340 -2.78 -7.22 -10.05
CA GLY A 340 -2.90 -5.88 -10.61
C GLY A 340 -1.57 -5.12 -10.55
N GLY A 341 -1.29 -4.33 -11.58
CA GLY A 341 -0.18 -3.38 -11.63
C GLY A 341 -0.68 -1.96 -11.79
N PHE A 342 -1.06 -1.30 -10.69
CA PHE A 342 -1.79 -0.03 -10.68
C PHE A 342 -0.99 1.18 -10.17
N GLY A 343 -1.53 2.39 -10.37
CA GLY A 343 -0.88 3.65 -10.00
C GLY A 343 0.28 3.99 -10.93
N ASN A 344 1.52 3.84 -10.45
CA ASN A 344 2.73 4.14 -11.24
C ASN A 344 3.05 3.05 -12.27
N LEU A 345 2.38 1.89 -12.21
CA LEU A 345 2.51 0.79 -13.16
C LEU A 345 1.45 0.89 -14.27
N PRO A 346 1.65 0.27 -15.45
CA PRO A 346 0.84 0.55 -16.63
C PRO A 346 -0.63 0.09 -16.62
N GLY A 347 -1.16 -0.44 -15.52
CA GLY A 347 -2.51 -1.00 -15.45
C GLY A 347 -2.63 -2.41 -16.02
N TYR A 348 -1.59 -3.24 -15.89
CA TYR A 348 -1.68 -4.66 -16.29
C TYR A 348 -2.53 -5.45 -15.29
N ILE A 349 -3.35 -6.36 -15.82
CA ILE A 349 -4.17 -7.30 -15.07
C ILE A 349 -3.90 -8.71 -15.60
N GLU A 350 -3.39 -9.58 -14.73
CA GLU A 350 -3.22 -11.01 -14.98
C GLU A 350 -4.23 -11.80 -14.15
N VAL A 351 -5.04 -12.66 -14.77
CA VAL A 351 -5.99 -13.55 -14.08
C VAL A 351 -5.45 -14.98 -14.10
N TRP A 352 -5.41 -15.61 -12.93
CA TRP A 352 -4.85 -16.95 -12.72
C TRP A 352 -5.89 -17.90 -12.11
N ASP A 353 -5.95 -19.11 -12.66
CA ASP A 353 -6.59 -20.28 -12.05
C ASP A 353 -5.64 -20.86 -10.98
N LEU A 354 -6.07 -20.89 -9.72
CA LEU A 354 -5.27 -21.44 -8.62
C LEU A 354 -5.37 -22.97 -8.48
N ASN A 355 -6.41 -23.58 -9.04
CA ASN A 355 -6.58 -25.04 -9.05
C ASN A 355 -5.69 -25.67 -10.13
N GLN A 356 -5.59 -25.04 -11.31
CA GLN A 356 -4.68 -25.43 -12.40
C GLN A 356 -3.30 -24.76 -12.31
N LYS A 357 -3.11 -23.79 -11.40
CA LYS A 357 -1.88 -22.95 -11.26
C LYS A 357 -1.45 -22.31 -12.58
N LYS A 358 -2.41 -21.80 -13.36
CA LYS A 358 -2.22 -21.37 -14.75
C LYS A 358 -2.81 -19.99 -15.01
N LYS A 359 -2.09 -19.14 -15.76
CA LYS A 359 -2.63 -17.86 -16.24
C LYS A 359 -3.73 -18.11 -17.29
N ILE A 360 -4.93 -17.60 -17.02
CA ILE A 360 -6.09 -17.66 -17.92
C ILE A 360 -5.97 -16.56 -18.98
N THR A 361 -5.68 -15.33 -18.54
CA THR A 361 -5.66 -14.15 -19.40
C THR A 361 -4.72 -13.06 -18.88
N GLU A 362 -4.34 -12.17 -19.77
CA GLU A 362 -3.56 -10.95 -19.48
C GLU A 362 -4.12 -9.81 -20.34
N HIS A 363 -4.43 -8.69 -19.72
CA HIS A 363 -4.99 -7.52 -20.38
C HIS A 363 -4.59 -6.23 -19.64
N LYS A 364 -5.04 -5.08 -20.14
CA LYS A 364 -4.63 -3.76 -19.65
C LYS A 364 -5.84 -2.88 -19.34
N ALA A 365 -6.01 -2.51 -18.08
CA ALA A 365 -6.93 -1.50 -17.59
C ALA A 365 -6.11 -0.32 -17.01
N PRO A 366 -5.64 0.62 -17.86
CA PRO A 366 -4.90 1.80 -17.40
C PRO A 366 -5.75 2.64 -16.46
N ASP A 367 -5.10 3.46 -15.64
CA ASP A 367 -5.75 4.46 -14.76
C ASP A 367 -6.74 3.88 -13.72
N THR A 368 -6.73 2.56 -13.52
CA THR A 368 -7.51 1.88 -12.47
C THR A 368 -6.99 2.29 -11.09
N THR A 369 -7.88 2.85 -10.26
CA THR A 369 -7.61 3.21 -8.86
C THR A 369 -8.19 2.20 -7.87
N LEU A 370 -9.23 1.48 -8.27
CA LEU A 370 -9.98 0.49 -7.49
C LEU A 370 -10.25 -0.75 -8.35
N LEU A 371 -10.03 -1.94 -7.80
CA LEU A 371 -10.48 -3.22 -8.37
C LEU A 371 -11.24 -4.00 -7.29
N GLU A 372 -12.40 -4.54 -7.64
CA GLU A 372 -13.24 -5.33 -6.72
C GLU A 372 -13.89 -6.51 -7.45
N TRP A 373 -13.68 -7.75 -6.97
CA TRP A 373 -14.39 -8.92 -7.50
C TRP A 373 -15.88 -8.84 -7.17
N SER A 374 -16.74 -9.30 -8.11
CA SER A 374 -18.12 -9.63 -7.80
C SER A 374 -18.15 -10.74 -6.75
N PRO A 375 -19.11 -10.74 -5.80
CA PRO A 375 -19.30 -11.86 -4.88
C PRO A 375 -19.66 -13.18 -5.59
N VAL A 376 -20.13 -13.12 -6.84
CA VAL A 376 -20.40 -14.30 -7.71
C VAL A 376 -19.09 -14.88 -8.31
N GLY A 377 -17.97 -14.17 -8.15
CA GLY A 377 -16.60 -14.66 -8.37
C GLY A 377 -16.22 -14.90 -9.83
N ASP A 378 -17.09 -14.60 -10.78
CA ASP A 378 -16.98 -14.78 -12.22
C ASP A 378 -16.54 -13.51 -12.97
N VAL A 379 -16.98 -12.35 -12.49
CA VAL A 379 -16.66 -11.01 -12.99
C VAL A 379 -15.98 -10.15 -11.93
N PHE A 380 -15.25 -9.12 -12.37
CA PHE A 380 -14.65 -8.12 -11.51
C PHE A 380 -14.82 -6.70 -12.08
N LEU A 381 -14.86 -5.74 -11.17
CA LEU A 381 -14.98 -4.31 -11.43
C LEU A 381 -13.57 -3.69 -11.44
N THR A 382 -13.30 -2.80 -12.39
CA THR A 382 -12.20 -1.83 -12.32
C THR A 382 -12.78 -0.43 -12.41
N ALA A 383 -12.42 0.48 -11.51
CA ALA A 383 -12.87 1.87 -11.52
C ALA A 383 -11.71 2.86 -11.46
N THR A 384 -11.91 4.02 -12.08
CA THR A 384 -11.03 5.20 -12.01
C THR A 384 -11.76 6.26 -11.19
N THR A 385 -11.25 6.53 -9.99
CA THR A 385 -11.93 7.34 -8.96
C THR A 385 -11.12 8.54 -8.49
N ALA A 386 -11.83 9.63 -8.27
CA ALA A 386 -11.37 10.81 -7.57
C ALA A 386 -11.33 10.54 -6.04
N PRO A 387 -10.47 11.24 -5.27
CA PRO A 387 -9.58 12.32 -5.69
C PRO A 387 -8.27 11.85 -6.34
N ARG A 388 -7.97 10.54 -6.35
CA ARG A 388 -6.68 9.98 -6.79
C ARG A 388 -6.41 10.23 -8.27
N LEU A 389 -7.41 10.04 -9.12
CA LEU A 389 -7.40 10.47 -10.53
C LEU A 389 -8.74 11.16 -10.83
N ARG A 390 -8.70 12.36 -11.42
CA ARG A 390 -9.90 13.15 -11.80
C ARG A 390 -10.18 13.15 -13.30
N MET A 391 -9.22 12.70 -14.11
CA MET A 391 -9.42 12.42 -15.54
C MET A 391 -9.98 11.01 -15.72
N CYS A 392 -10.66 10.77 -16.84
CA CYS A 392 -11.15 9.44 -17.24
C CYS A 392 -11.95 8.69 -16.16
N ASN A 393 -12.66 9.41 -15.28
CA ASN A 393 -13.49 8.81 -14.24
C ASN A 393 -14.56 7.91 -14.85
N GLY A 394 -14.89 6.81 -14.17
CA GLY A 394 -15.77 5.78 -14.71
C GLY A 394 -15.44 4.39 -14.16
N PHE A 395 -16.17 3.39 -14.63
CA PHE A 395 -15.95 2.00 -14.25
C PHE A 395 -16.20 1.02 -15.40
N LYS A 396 -15.58 -0.15 -15.29
CA LYS A 396 -15.64 -1.24 -16.26
C LYS A 396 -15.85 -2.56 -15.53
N VAL A 397 -16.69 -3.43 -16.06
CA VAL A 397 -16.92 -4.79 -15.54
C VAL A 397 -16.37 -5.79 -16.54
N TRP A 398 -15.52 -6.69 -16.07
CA TRP A 398 -14.80 -7.68 -16.87
C TRP A 398 -15.12 -9.09 -16.39
N HIS A 399 -15.25 -10.04 -17.31
CA HIS A 399 -15.26 -11.46 -17.00
C HIS A 399 -13.83 -11.96 -16.72
N HIS A 400 -13.66 -13.00 -15.89
CA HIS A 400 -12.35 -13.59 -15.56
C HIS A 400 -11.53 -14.07 -16.77
N THR A 401 -12.17 -14.31 -17.93
CA THR A 401 -11.49 -14.61 -19.20
C THR A 401 -10.85 -13.38 -19.88
N GLY A 402 -11.05 -12.18 -19.34
CA GLY A 402 -10.59 -10.90 -19.90
C GLY A 402 -11.55 -10.27 -20.89
N ALA A 403 -12.81 -10.71 -20.90
CA ALA A 403 -13.85 -10.11 -21.74
C ALA A 403 -14.44 -8.87 -21.04
N LEU A 404 -14.45 -7.72 -21.71
CA LEU A 404 -15.14 -6.53 -21.22
C LEU A 404 -16.65 -6.72 -21.39
N LEU A 405 -17.42 -6.66 -20.31
CA LEU A 405 -18.88 -6.85 -20.33
C LEU A 405 -19.64 -5.52 -20.29
N HIS A 406 -19.14 -4.55 -19.52
CA HIS A 406 -19.74 -3.23 -19.38
C HIS A 406 -18.67 -2.16 -19.18
N GLU A 407 -18.93 -0.96 -19.70
CA GLU A 407 -18.06 0.20 -19.61
C GLU A 407 -18.92 1.47 -19.51
N THR A 408 -18.73 2.22 -18.41
CA THR A 408 -19.35 3.52 -18.17
C THR A 408 -18.26 4.56 -17.94
N HIS A 409 -18.19 5.56 -18.82
CA HIS A 409 -17.46 6.80 -18.58
C HIS A 409 -18.34 7.74 -17.76
N TRP A 410 -17.78 8.31 -16.69
CA TRP A 410 -18.51 9.23 -15.83
C TRP A 410 -18.61 10.62 -16.49
N PRO A 411 -19.72 11.38 -16.33
CA PRO A 411 -19.90 12.65 -17.02
C PRO A 411 -18.80 13.68 -16.70
N GLU A 412 -18.33 14.39 -17.73
CA GLU A 412 -17.39 15.49 -17.56
C GLU A 412 -17.93 16.54 -16.57
N LYS A 413 -17.05 17.06 -15.70
CA LYS A 413 -17.37 17.94 -14.54
C LYS A 413 -18.03 17.24 -13.34
N GLN A 414 -18.30 15.92 -13.40
CA GLN A 414 -18.62 15.12 -12.22
C GLN A 414 -17.43 14.24 -11.83
N GLU A 415 -17.33 13.91 -10.54
CA GLU A 415 -16.27 13.06 -10.00
C GLU A 415 -16.87 11.75 -9.47
N LEU A 416 -16.30 10.61 -9.87
CA LEU A 416 -16.66 9.30 -9.36
C LEU A 416 -15.80 9.03 -8.12
N LEU A 417 -16.42 8.90 -6.95
CA LEU A 417 -15.69 8.81 -5.69
C LEU A 417 -15.50 7.34 -5.25
N GLU A 418 -16.55 6.54 -5.40
CA GLU A 418 -16.61 5.18 -4.88
C GLU A 418 -17.62 4.34 -5.66
N VAL A 419 -17.30 3.07 -5.91
CA VAL A 419 -18.20 2.07 -6.48
C VAL A 419 -17.93 0.76 -5.74
N THR A 420 -18.96 0.07 -5.26
CA THR A 420 -18.78 -1.22 -4.57
C THR A 420 -19.91 -2.19 -4.84
N TRP A 421 -19.59 -3.49 -4.82
CA TRP A 421 -20.58 -4.57 -5.00
C TRP A 421 -21.39 -4.80 -3.72
N GLN A 422 -22.68 -5.09 -3.92
CA GLN A 422 -23.52 -5.71 -2.91
C GLN A 422 -22.83 -6.95 -2.32
N LYS A 423 -22.78 -7.04 -0.99
CA LYS A 423 -22.21 -8.19 -0.27
C LYS A 423 -23.25 -9.27 -0.05
N TYR A 424 -22.81 -10.47 0.32
CA TYR A 424 -23.65 -11.63 0.58
C TYR A 424 -23.05 -12.40 1.77
N SER A 425 -23.90 -13.03 2.60
CA SER A 425 -23.40 -13.87 3.69
C SER A 425 -22.58 -15.06 3.13
N PRO A 426 -21.45 -15.45 3.78
CA PRO A 426 -20.65 -16.58 3.35
C PRO A 426 -21.48 -17.86 3.15
N GLY A 427 -21.23 -18.56 2.04
CA GLY A 427 -21.97 -19.78 1.66
C GLY A 427 -23.34 -19.56 0.99
N THR A 428 -23.81 -18.31 0.84
CA THR A 428 -25.05 -18.01 0.07
C THR A 428 -24.86 -18.29 -1.42
N LEU A 429 -23.68 -17.99 -1.95
CA LEU A 429 -23.31 -18.19 -3.35
C LEU A 429 -22.47 -19.48 -3.49
N LYS A 430 -22.59 -20.13 -4.65
CA LYS A 430 -21.87 -21.38 -4.97
C LYS A 430 -20.68 -21.09 -5.88
N GLU A 431 -19.61 -21.86 -5.71
CA GLU A 431 -18.43 -21.77 -6.57
C GLU A 431 -18.81 -22.12 -8.03
N ASN A 432 -18.63 -21.16 -8.93
CA ASN A 432 -18.84 -21.35 -10.36
C ASN A 432 -17.67 -22.11 -10.99
N ALA A 433 -17.97 -22.99 -11.94
CA ALA A 433 -16.95 -23.72 -12.68
C ALA A 433 -16.13 -22.77 -13.57
N ILE A 434 -14.80 -22.74 -13.35
CA ILE A 434 -13.88 -21.90 -14.13
C ILE A 434 -13.92 -22.31 -15.60
N SER A 435 -14.23 -21.36 -16.50
CA SER A 435 -14.20 -21.59 -17.94
C SER A 435 -13.02 -20.89 -18.58
N ASN A 436 -12.16 -21.66 -19.24
CA ASN A 436 -11.08 -21.11 -20.07
C ASN A 436 -11.56 -20.67 -21.47
N VAL A 437 -12.85 -20.85 -21.80
CA VAL A 437 -13.44 -20.40 -23.06
C VAL A 437 -13.69 -18.90 -22.98
N LYS A 438 -13.01 -18.12 -23.83
CA LYS A 438 -13.17 -16.66 -23.87
C LYS A 438 -14.60 -16.29 -24.24
N VAL A 439 -15.29 -15.63 -23.31
CA VAL A 439 -16.60 -15.01 -23.54
C VAL A 439 -16.43 -13.83 -24.50
N GLU A 440 -17.40 -13.63 -25.41
CA GLU A 440 -17.44 -12.44 -26.26
C GLU A 440 -17.78 -11.19 -25.42
N GLY A 441 -17.02 -10.12 -25.63
CA GLY A 441 -17.15 -8.87 -24.89
C GLY A 441 -17.28 -7.65 -25.80
N ILE A 442 -17.67 -6.51 -25.23
CA ILE A 442 -17.79 -5.24 -25.95
C ILE A 442 -16.42 -4.66 -26.28
N ALA A 443 -16.33 -3.91 -27.39
CA ALA A 443 -15.14 -3.12 -27.70
C ALA A 443 -15.06 -1.90 -26.77
N SER A 444 -13.92 -1.71 -26.10
CA SER A 444 -13.64 -0.56 -25.23
C SER A 444 -13.70 0.76 -26.02
N LYS A 445 -14.56 1.68 -25.59
CA LYS A 445 -14.71 3.03 -26.17
C LYS A 445 -13.59 3.98 -25.78
N THR A 446 -12.83 3.71 -24.71
CA THR A 446 -11.60 4.49 -24.40
C THR A 446 -10.65 4.45 -25.61
N PRO A 447 -10.26 5.60 -26.20
CA PRO A 447 -9.36 5.64 -27.34
C PRO A 447 -7.98 5.10 -26.94
N GLN A 448 -7.51 4.07 -27.63
CA GLN A 448 -6.13 3.59 -27.44
C GLN A 448 -5.16 4.66 -27.96
N ALA A 449 -4.29 5.16 -27.08
CA ALA A 449 -3.22 6.07 -27.46
C ALA A 449 -2.42 5.48 -28.63
N SER A 450 -2.40 6.19 -29.76
CA SER A 450 -1.85 5.69 -31.01
C SER A 450 -0.40 5.26 -30.83
N LYS A 451 -0.01 4.09 -31.35
CA LYS A 451 1.38 3.60 -31.35
C LYS A 451 2.34 4.42 -32.24
N GLN A 452 1.96 5.65 -32.63
CA GLN A 452 2.85 6.58 -33.29
C GLN A 452 3.99 6.96 -32.34
N LYS A 453 5.20 6.61 -32.74
CA LYS A 453 6.44 6.96 -32.04
C LYS A 453 6.51 8.48 -31.91
N TYR A 454 6.49 9.01 -30.68
CA TYR A 454 6.57 10.45 -30.43
C TYR A 454 7.82 11.04 -31.10
N VAL A 455 7.59 11.94 -32.08
CA VAL A 455 8.65 12.67 -32.77
C VAL A 455 8.80 14.03 -32.07
N PRO A 456 9.92 14.31 -31.39
CA PRO A 456 10.16 15.60 -30.76
C PRO A 456 10.05 16.75 -31.79
N PRO A 457 9.60 17.96 -31.38
CA PRO A 457 9.34 19.06 -32.31
C PRO A 457 10.47 19.37 -33.30
N GLY A 458 11.74 19.27 -32.88
CA GLY A 458 12.92 19.49 -33.73
C GLY A 458 13.09 18.53 -34.92
N MET A 459 12.45 17.35 -34.90
CA MET A 459 12.41 16.43 -36.06
C MET A 459 11.15 16.56 -36.92
N ARG A 460 10.21 17.46 -36.58
CA ARG A 460 9.00 17.65 -37.39
C ARG A 460 9.28 18.33 -38.73
N ASN A 461 10.31 19.18 -38.78
CA ASN A 461 10.72 19.90 -39.99
C ASN A 461 11.58 19.06 -40.95
N SER A 462 11.99 17.84 -40.60
CA SER A 462 12.79 16.96 -41.48
C SER A 462 11.94 15.92 -42.24
N LEU A 463 10.61 16.06 -42.22
CA LEU A 463 9.64 15.11 -42.79
C LEU A 463 8.52 15.82 -43.59
N GLY A 464 8.80 17.02 -44.12
CA GLY A 464 7.94 17.69 -45.09
C GLY A 464 8.31 17.29 -46.53
N THR A 465 7.30 16.98 -47.35
CA THR A 465 7.35 16.62 -48.79
C THR A 465 7.86 15.21 -49.16
N ALA A 466 6.91 14.28 -49.30
CA ALA A 466 6.99 13.10 -50.17
C ALA A 466 5.57 12.65 -50.53
N GLY A 467 5.19 12.77 -51.81
CA GLY A 467 3.82 12.61 -52.31
C GLY A 467 3.53 13.70 -53.36
N ASP A 468 3.37 13.40 -54.64
CA ASP A 468 3.30 12.09 -55.30
C ASP A 468 3.88 12.13 -56.74
N SER A 469 3.99 10.97 -57.37
CA SER A 469 4.25 10.71 -58.81
C SER A 469 5.67 10.93 -59.38
N THR A 470 6.24 9.81 -59.84
CA THR A 470 7.04 9.64 -61.09
C THR A 470 8.02 10.72 -61.57
N SER A 471 9.33 10.46 -61.42
CA SER A 471 10.28 10.33 -62.56
C SER A 471 11.72 10.08 -62.08
N SER A 472 12.63 9.74 -63.00
CA SER A 472 13.99 9.31 -62.69
C SER A 472 15.04 10.42 -62.77
N SER A 473 15.64 10.79 -61.63
CA SER A 473 17.02 11.31 -61.57
C SER A 473 17.58 11.25 -60.15
N THR A 474 18.90 11.15 -60.02
CA THR A 474 19.60 11.34 -58.73
C THR A 474 19.72 12.83 -58.44
N PRO A 475 19.33 13.34 -57.25
CA PRO A 475 19.48 14.76 -56.94
C PRO A 475 20.96 15.15 -56.82
N GLU A 476 21.44 15.98 -57.75
CA GLU A 476 22.69 16.70 -57.54
C GLU A 476 22.54 17.69 -56.38
N ARG A 477 23.59 17.82 -55.56
CA ARG A 477 23.62 18.80 -54.48
C ARG A 477 24.06 20.15 -55.06
N ALA A 478 23.21 21.17 -54.92
CA ALA A 478 23.46 22.51 -55.46
C ALA A 478 24.88 23.03 -55.14
N PRO A 479 25.59 23.66 -56.12
CA PRO A 479 26.95 24.13 -55.92
C PRO A 479 27.04 25.24 -54.86
N ILE A 480 28.18 25.30 -54.17
CA ILE A 480 28.57 26.48 -53.39
C ILE A 480 29.08 27.53 -54.38
N PRO A 481 28.56 28.78 -54.37
CA PRO A 481 29.02 29.82 -55.29
C PRO A 481 30.54 30.05 -55.19
N GLY A 482 31.23 30.03 -56.34
CA GLY A 482 32.64 30.42 -56.45
C GLY A 482 33.67 29.30 -56.66
N LEU A 483 33.29 28.01 -56.72
CA LEU A 483 34.21 26.92 -57.09
C LEU A 483 33.64 25.96 -58.16
N PRO A 484 34.49 25.33 -59.00
CA PRO A 484 34.06 24.32 -59.97
C PRO A 484 33.44 23.06 -59.31
N PRO A 485 32.44 22.42 -59.92
CA PRO A 485 31.89 21.16 -59.43
C PRO A 485 32.93 20.05 -59.30
N GLY A 486 32.82 19.26 -58.22
CA GLY A 486 33.61 18.02 -58.02
C GLY A 486 34.73 18.10 -56.97
N TYR A 487 35.15 19.30 -56.53
CA TYR A 487 36.25 19.44 -55.56
C TYR A 487 35.89 18.84 -54.18
N ARG A 488 36.68 17.88 -53.68
CA ARG A 488 36.52 17.27 -52.34
C ARG A 488 37.82 17.40 -51.55
N SER A 489 37.73 17.88 -50.31
CA SER A 489 38.90 17.99 -49.43
C SER A 489 39.42 16.62 -48.97
N SER A 490 40.74 16.52 -48.79
CA SER A 490 41.42 15.28 -48.37
C SER A 490 40.95 14.76 -47.01
N ALA A 491 40.54 15.66 -46.11
CA ALA A 491 39.98 15.33 -44.79
C ALA A 491 38.68 14.49 -44.86
N GLN A 492 37.90 14.61 -45.94
CA GLN A 492 36.66 13.84 -46.12
C GLN A 492 36.97 12.36 -46.40
N GLN A 493 37.93 12.09 -47.30
CA GLN A 493 38.26 10.73 -47.77
C GLN A 493 38.83 9.82 -46.67
N ALA A 494 39.46 10.40 -45.63
CA ALA A 494 40.06 9.65 -44.54
C ALA A 494 39.05 8.97 -43.60
N LYS A 495 37.81 9.46 -43.52
CA LYS A 495 36.79 8.94 -42.60
C LYS A 495 36.08 7.69 -43.15
N ASP A 496 35.69 7.71 -44.42
CA ASP A 496 34.91 6.62 -45.04
C ASP A 496 35.66 5.28 -45.03
N LYS A 497 36.99 5.28 -45.22
CA LYS A 497 37.82 4.07 -45.12
C LYS A 497 37.81 3.42 -43.74
N LYS A 498 37.53 4.17 -42.65
CA LYS A 498 37.60 3.66 -41.27
C LYS A 498 36.29 3.03 -40.78
N GLN A 499 35.15 3.33 -41.42
CA GLN A 499 33.84 2.76 -41.05
C GLN A 499 33.52 1.43 -41.73
N LYS A 500 34.13 1.10 -42.88
CA LYS A 500 33.81 -0.11 -43.65
C LYS A 500 34.29 -1.43 -43.03
N ASN A 501 35.13 -1.39 -41.99
CA ASN A 501 35.92 -2.54 -41.52
C ASN A 501 35.56 -3.06 -40.11
N LYS A 502 34.32 -2.86 -39.65
CA LYS A 502 33.84 -3.37 -38.33
C LYS A 502 32.47 -4.07 -38.31
N ASN A 503 31.79 -4.21 -39.45
CA ASN A 503 30.46 -4.86 -39.53
C ASN A 503 30.44 -6.05 -40.51
N LYS A 504 30.66 -7.26 -39.99
CA LYS A 504 29.71 -8.39 -40.13
C LYS A 504 30.03 -9.52 -39.12
N PRO A 505 29.05 -10.33 -38.72
CA PRO A 505 29.18 -11.35 -37.67
C PRO A 505 29.64 -12.70 -38.24
N ASN A 506 29.82 -13.69 -37.36
CA ASN A 506 29.91 -15.10 -37.76
C ASN A 506 29.09 -15.99 -36.82
N ALA A 507 28.50 -17.06 -37.36
CA ALA A 507 27.70 -18.05 -36.65
C ALA A 507 27.86 -19.45 -37.29
N GLN A 508 27.37 -20.46 -36.58
CA GLN A 508 27.37 -21.91 -36.85
C GLN A 508 26.95 -22.28 -38.30
N GLN A 509 27.24 -23.47 -38.86
CA GLN A 509 27.41 -24.79 -38.23
C GLN A 509 28.33 -25.76 -39.04
N ALA A 510 28.31 -27.07 -38.76
CA ALA A 510 29.39 -28.04 -39.07
C ALA A 510 29.19 -28.96 -40.29
N SER A 511 30.30 -29.45 -40.86
CA SER A 511 30.45 -30.76 -41.54
C SER A 511 31.95 -31.16 -41.66
N GLY A 512 32.26 -32.45 -41.70
CA GLY A 512 33.64 -33.02 -41.88
C GLY A 512 33.99 -33.31 -43.36
N PRO A 513 35.01 -34.14 -43.69
CA PRO A 513 35.69 -35.15 -42.86
C PRO A 513 37.26 -35.15 -42.90
N ASP A 514 37.87 -36.10 -42.17
CA ASP A 514 39.22 -36.71 -42.36
C ASP A 514 40.51 -35.82 -42.28
N GLN A 515 41.70 -36.29 -41.90
CA GLN A 515 42.17 -37.64 -41.48
C GLN A 515 43.44 -37.58 -40.57
N SER A 516 43.73 -38.67 -39.84
CA SER A 516 45.04 -39.04 -39.22
C SER A 516 45.58 -38.21 -38.03
N GLY A 517 46.48 -38.80 -37.21
CA GLY A 517 47.21 -38.12 -36.13
C GLY A 517 47.25 -38.86 -34.78
N GLN A 518 48.20 -39.77 -34.60
CA GLN A 518 48.34 -40.68 -33.44
C GLN A 518 48.77 -40.03 -32.09
N ASN A 519 48.63 -40.83 -31.03
CA ASN A 519 49.55 -41.02 -29.88
C ASN A 519 49.37 -40.25 -28.54
N ASN A 520 48.98 -41.05 -27.54
CA ASN A 520 49.63 -41.27 -26.23
C ASN A 520 49.52 -40.28 -25.04
N ARG A 521 49.14 -40.87 -23.89
CA ARG A 521 49.80 -40.87 -22.54
C ARG A 521 50.28 -39.53 -21.92
N ALA A 522 50.12 -39.29 -20.61
CA ALA A 522 49.45 -40.06 -19.56
C ALA A 522 49.18 -39.23 -18.28
N VAL A 523 48.29 -39.78 -17.46
CA VAL A 523 48.19 -39.75 -15.99
C VAL A 523 49.41 -39.19 -15.22
N SER A 524 49.14 -38.29 -14.25
CA SER A 524 49.84 -38.28 -12.96
C SER A 524 48.91 -37.77 -11.84
N VAL A 525 49.16 -38.22 -10.59
CA VAL A 525 48.31 -37.97 -9.41
C VAL A 525 49.21 -37.71 -8.19
N GLY A 526 48.81 -36.80 -7.30
CA GLY A 526 49.40 -36.57 -5.96
C GLY A 526 49.62 -35.09 -5.65
N ALA A 527 49.51 -34.50 -4.44
CA ALA A 527 49.00 -34.84 -3.09
C ALA A 527 50.01 -34.43 -1.97
N ASN A 528 49.46 -33.94 -0.85
CA ASN A 528 50.09 -33.64 0.46
C ASN A 528 51.07 -32.44 0.61
N GLY A 529 51.03 -31.78 1.79
CA GLY A 529 52.07 -30.87 2.29
C GLY A 529 51.64 -29.74 3.26
N LYS A 530 51.93 -29.87 4.57
CA LYS A 530 52.05 -28.78 5.60
C LYS A 530 53.19 -29.18 6.56
N PRO A 531 54.07 -28.25 7.02
CA PRO A 531 53.79 -27.16 8.00
C PRO A 531 54.26 -25.76 7.46
N GLY A 532 54.44 -24.63 8.17
CA GLY A 532 54.36 -24.24 9.60
C GLY A 532 55.75 -24.05 10.27
N GLY A 533 56.10 -22.94 10.97
CA GLY A 533 55.42 -21.69 11.33
C GLY A 533 56.35 -20.76 12.16
N LYS A 534 55.82 -19.90 13.06
CA LYS A 534 56.52 -19.07 14.11
C LYS A 534 57.37 -17.85 13.64
N GLU A 535 57.55 -16.69 14.32
CA GLU A 535 56.93 -15.92 15.46
C GLU A 535 57.08 -14.38 15.15
N GLN A 536 56.86 -13.30 15.95
CA GLN A 536 56.28 -12.91 17.28
C GLN A 536 55.85 -11.39 17.19
N LYS A 537 54.82 -10.85 17.88
CA LYS A 537 54.78 -9.99 19.13
C LYS A 537 55.61 -8.66 19.16
N PRO A 538 55.26 -7.65 20.02
CA PRO A 538 54.34 -7.68 21.18
C PRO A 538 53.25 -6.58 21.34
N ARG A 539 52.42 -6.87 22.35
CA ARG A 539 51.35 -6.15 23.09
C ARG A 539 51.74 -4.79 23.74
N PRO A 540 50.76 -4.01 24.27
CA PRO A 540 50.39 -4.12 25.71
C PRO A 540 48.88 -4.34 26.02
N LYS A 541 48.51 -4.30 27.31
CA LYS A 541 47.18 -4.63 27.92
C LYS A 541 46.91 -3.76 29.17
N SER A 542 45.70 -3.19 29.31
CA SER A 542 44.92 -3.00 30.57
C SER A 542 43.62 -2.23 30.22
N ALA A 543 42.38 -2.56 30.64
CA ALA A 543 41.79 -2.95 31.95
C ALA A 543 41.36 -1.71 32.79
N PRO A 544 40.42 -1.81 33.77
CA PRO A 544 39.00 -1.50 33.45
C PRO A 544 38.22 -0.64 34.50
N ASN A 545 37.02 -0.17 34.09
CA ASN A 545 35.81 0.06 34.91
C ASN A 545 35.85 0.99 36.15
N GLN A 546 34.96 2.01 36.24
CA GLN A 546 34.00 2.21 37.36
C GLN A 546 33.10 3.47 37.25
N ASN A 547 32.08 3.47 38.12
CA ASN A 547 30.92 4.36 38.26
C ASN A 547 31.19 5.85 38.56
N ALA A 548 30.28 6.74 38.13
CA ALA A 548 29.51 7.68 38.98
C ALA A 548 28.40 8.34 38.12
N THR A 549 27.09 8.22 38.41
CA THR A 549 26.26 8.82 39.49
C THR A 549 25.84 10.28 39.22
N GLU A 550 24.59 10.60 39.55
CA GLU A 550 23.86 11.84 39.23
C GLU A 550 24.29 13.05 40.07
N ALA A 551 24.01 14.25 39.56
CA ALA A 551 23.83 15.46 40.36
C ALA A 551 22.72 16.33 39.74
N ASN A 552 21.78 16.79 40.56
CA ASN A 552 20.81 17.83 40.19
C ASN A 552 21.46 19.21 40.32
N GLU A 553 20.91 20.21 39.63
CA GLU A 553 20.96 21.60 40.10
C GLU A 553 19.67 22.33 39.68
N GLU A 554 19.08 23.09 40.60
CA GLU A 554 17.81 23.82 40.42
C GLU A 554 17.99 25.30 40.05
N ALA A 555 16.88 26.00 39.84
CA ALA A 555 16.79 27.31 39.20
C ALA A 555 17.43 28.50 39.96
N THR A 556 17.60 29.63 39.26
CA THR A 556 17.79 30.97 39.86
C THR A 556 17.26 32.07 38.91
N GLN A 557 16.71 33.18 39.43
CA GLN A 557 15.97 34.24 38.68
C GLN A 557 16.07 35.62 39.37
N GLU A 558 15.84 36.78 38.75
CA GLU A 558 15.75 37.13 37.31
C GLU A 558 16.88 38.15 36.96
N PRO A 559 16.80 39.44 37.33
CA PRO A 559 15.88 40.46 36.84
C PRO A 559 16.48 41.36 35.74
N GLY A 560 15.66 41.77 34.75
CA GLY A 560 16.08 42.85 33.83
C GLY A 560 15.22 43.06 32.57
N LYS A 561 14.12 43.82 32.67
CA LYS A 561 13.35 44.28 31.50
C LYS A 561 14.08 45.35 30.67
N ARG A 562 14.00 45.23 29.33
CA ARG A 562 13.65 46.34 28.41
C ARG A 562 12.88 45.78 27.20
N GLN A 563 11.95 46.55 26.66
CA GLN A 563 11.08 46.19 25.52
C GLN A 563 11.19 47.23 24.39
N ALA A 564 10.64 46.85 23.23
CA ALA A 564 10.35 47.63 22.02
C ALA A 564 11.48 47.77 20.97
N GLY A 565 11.08 47.63 19.69
CA GLY A 565 11.89 48.04 18.52
C GLY A 565 12.36 46.93 17.54
N GLY A 566 12.33 45.65 17.93
CA GLY A 566 12.89 44.57 17.12
C GLY A 566 12.00 44.09 15.96
N ASP A 567 12.54 44.12 14.73
CA ASP A 567 11.93 43.48 13.55
C ASP A 567 11.95 41.94 13.69
N PRO A 568 10.79 41.25 13.60
CA PRO A 568 10.72 39.78 13.73
C PRO A 568 11.45 39.00 12.62
N GLU A 569 11.87 39.62 11.51
CA GLU A 569 12.83 39.01 10.59
C GLU A 569 14.27 39.05 11.10
N LYS A 570 14.73 40.17 11.68
CA LYS A 570 16.08 40.29 12.27
C LYS A 570 16.28 39.23 13.34
N ASP A 571 15.31 39.07 14.23
CA ASP A 571 15.32 38.06 15.30
C ASP A 571 15.49 36.63 14.77
N LYS A 572 14.83 36.30 13.66
CA LYS A 572 14.96 34.99 12.98
C LYS A 572 16.34 34.83 12.32
N LYS A 573 16.84 35.87 11.66
CA LYS A 573 18.19 35.88 11.04
C LYS A 573 19.28 35.70 12.10
N ILE A 574 19.21 36.45 13.20
CA ILE A 574 20.11 36.33 14.37
C ILE A 574 20.06 34.92 14.96
N LYS A 575 18.88 34.34 15.20
CA LYS A 575 18.75 32.95 15.71
C LYS A 575 19.34 31.92 14.76
N ASN A 576 19.14 32.06 13.45
CA ASN A 576 19.71 31.17 12.43
C ASN A 576 21.24 31.27 12.33
N ILE A 577 21.82 32.47 12.39
CA ILE A 577 23.28 32.67 12.34
C ILE A 577 23.94 32.11 13.62
N ASN A 578 23.38 32.38 14.80
CA ASN A 578 23.87 31.78 16.05
C ASN A 578 23.84 30.24 16.02
N LYS A 579 22.86 29.63 15.33
CA LYS A 579 22.86 28.17 15.13
C LYS A 579 24.02 27.72 14.23
N LYS A 580 24.21 28.35 13.06
CA LYS A 580 25.34 28.04 12.16
C LYS A 580 26.70 28.15 12.87
N LEU A 581 26.89 29.17 13.72
CA LEU A 581 28.13 29.36 14.48
C LEU A 581 28.36 28.27 15.54
N LYS A 582 27.30 27.76 16.20
CA LYS A 582 27.42 26.58 17.06
C LYS A 582 27.78 25.31 16.28
N ASP A 583 27.17 25.12 15.11
CA ASP A 583 27.48 23.98 14.22
C ASP A 583 28.95 24.04 13.75
N ILE A 584 29.48 25.22 13.42
CA ILE A 584 30.89 25.42 13.07
C ILE A 584 31.82 25.17 14.28
N LYS A 585 31.47 25.61 15.49
CA LYS A 585 32.29 25.31 16.68
C LYS A 585 32.45 23.80 16.88
N MET A 586 31.37 23.03 16.72
CA MET A 586 31.44 21.56 16.79
C MET A 586 32.30 20.94 15.67
N LEU A 587 32.40 21.57 14.49
CA LEU A 587 33.32 21.14 13.44
C LEU A 587 34.79 21.47 13.77
N LYS A 588 35.06 22.64 14.36
CA LYS A 588 36.41 22.99 14.87
C LYS A 588 36.88 22.01 15.94
N GLU A 589 36.05 21.72 16.93
CA GLU A 589 36.35 20.75 17.99
C GLU A 589 36.61 19.32 17.43
N LYS A 590 35.97 18.94 16.31
CA LYS A 590 36.26 17.68 15.59
C LYS A 590 37.60 17.72 14.86
N HIS A 591 37.91 18.84 14.21
CA HIS A 591 39.20 19.05 13.53
C HIS A 591 40.38 19.03 14.52
N GLU A 592 40.21 19.67 15.69
CA GLU A 592 41.20 19.65 16.79
C GLU A 592 41.39 18.24 17.39
N ARG A 593 40.34 17.40 17.39
CA ARG A 593 40.44 15.96 17.72
C ARG A 593 41.04 15.10 16.60
N GLY A 594 41.46 15.69 15.48
CA GLY A 594 42.08 14.98 14.35
C GLY A 594 41.11 14.21 13.45
N GLU A 595 39.79 14.46 13.55
CA GLU A 595 38.81 13.87 12.62
C GLU A 595 39.00 14.49 11.22
N LYS A 596 39.07 13.64 10.18
CA LYS A 596 39.13 14.11 8.78
C LYS A 596 37.77 14.70 8.37
N LEU A 597 37.69 16.02 8.29
CA LEU A 597 36.53 16.75 7.77
C LEU A 597 36.44 16.62 6.23
N GLU A 598 35.21 16.59 5.71
CA GLU A 598 34.96 16.68 4.27
C GLU A 598 35.18 18.10 3.74
N GLN A 599 35.44 18.25 2.44
CA GLN A 599 35.64 19.56 1.80
C GLN A 599 34.50 20.55 2.09
N ASN A 600 33.25 20.09 2.04
CA ASN A 600 32.06 20.90 2.35
C ASN A 600 31.98 21.34 3.82
N GLN A 601 32.62 20.62 4.74
CA GLN A 601 32.69 20.94 6.16
C GLN A 601 33.80 21.96 6.43
N ILE A 602 34.93 21.84 5.71
CA ILE A 602 36.02 22.83 5.70
C ILE A 602 35.52 24.17 5.12
N SER A 603 34.78 24.16 4.00
CA SER A 603 34.17 25.37 3.44
C SER A 603 33.18 26.04 4.42
N LYS A 604 32.42 25.27 5.20
CA LYS A 604 31.55 25.82 6.26
C LYS A 604 32.37 26.45 7.39
N MET A 605 33.45 25.79 7.83
CA MET A 605 34.34 26.34 8.86
C MET A 605 34.97 27.67 8.43
N ASN A 606 35.37 27.79 7.16
CA ASN A 606 35.93 29.03 6.62
C ASN A 606 34.91 30.19 6.54
N SER A 607 33.60 29.90 6.47
CA SER A 607 32.54 30.94 6.44
C SER A 607 32.25 31.59 7.81
N GLU A 608 32.92 31.17 8.88
CA GLU A 608 32.71 31.69 10.24
C GLU A 608 32.94 33.21 10.34
N ALA A 609 33.99 33.72 9.71
CA ALA A 609 34.32 35.16 9.75
C ALA A 609 33.23 36.03 9.11
N GLU A 610 32.61 35.54 8.03
CA GLU A 610 31.50 36.22 7.36
C GLU A 610 30.24 36.18 8.23
N LEU A 611 29.92 35.03 8.83
CA LEU A 611 28.77 34.86 9.73
C LEU A 611 28.89 35.69 11.02
N VAL A 612 30.09 35.85 11.57
CA VAL A 612 30.34 36.75 12.72
C VAL A 612 30.17 38.22 12.31
N LYS A 613 30.63 38.59 11.10
CA LYS A 613 30.45 39.94 10.55
C LYS A 613 28.98 40.26 10.28
N GLU A 614 28.22 39.31 9.72
CA GLU A 614 26.77 39.39 9.51
C GLU A 614 26.03 39.51 10.85
N LEU A 615 26.37 38.69 11.84
CA LEU A 615 25.78 38.74 13.19
C LEU A 615 26.02 40.08 13.88
N ASN A 616 27.21 40.68 13.71
CA ASN A 616 27.52 41.97 14.31
C ASN A 616 26.80 43.12 13.59
N ALA A 617 26.71 43.08 12.25
CA ALA A 617 25.90 44.04 11.50
C ALA A 617 24.42 44.01 11.93
N LEU A 618 23.85 42.81 12.12
CA LEU A 618 22.48 42.60 12.61
C LEU A 618 22.26 42.93 14.10
N LYS A 619 23.33 43.24 14.86
CA LYS A 619 23.25 43.71 16.26
C LYS A 619 23.46 45.23 16.39
N VAL A 620 24.01 45.87 15.37
CA VAL A 620 24.30 47.32 15.32
C VAL A 620 23.25 48.09 14.51
N SER A 621 22.41 47.39 13.73
CA SER A 621 21.26 47.93 12.99
C SER A 621 19.93 47.45 13.51
#